data_AF-A0A183EYB1-F1
#
_entry.id   AF-A0A183EYB1-F1
#
_cell.length_a   1.000
_cell.length_b   1.000
_cell.length_c   1.000
_cell.angle_alpha   90.00
_cell.angle_beta   90.00
_cell.angle_gamma   90.00
#
_symmetry.space_group_name_H-M   'P 1'
#
loop_
_entity.id
_entity.type
_entity.pdbx_description
1 polymer ?
#
loop_
_entity_poly.entity_id
_entity_poly.type
_entity_poly.pdbx_seq_one_letter_code
_entity_poly.pdbx_strand_id
1 'polypeptide(L)'
;MMVMLGELGGDEEYKVVEALKEKRLTKPLVAWCIGTCADYITSEIQFGHAGASANAKSETASAKNLALKEAGAYVPRSFDDLGNEIAKVKFQLSLFGYSDI
;
A
#
# COMPACT_ATOMS: atom_id res chain seq x y z
N MET A 1 -9.93 -2.96 -11.18
CA MET A 1 -9.15 -2.58 -9.99
C MET A 1 -7.66 -2.68 -10.28
N MET A 2 -6.84 -2.15 -9.39
CA MET A 2 -5.38 -2.31 -9.37
C MET A 2 -4.97 -2.83 -7.99
N VAL A 3 -3.87 -3.57 -7.92
CA VAL A 3 -3.28 -4.05 -6.66
C VAL A 3 -1.81 -3.63 -6.65
N MET A 4 -1.37 -3.02 -5.56
CA MET A 4 0.02 -2.61 -5.33
C MET A 4 0.56 -3.27 -4.06
N LEU A 5 1.72 -3.91 -4.18
CA LEU A 5 2.48 -4.42 -3.05
C LEU A 5 3.80 -3.64 -2.99
N GLY A 6 3.89 -2.70 -2.06
CA GLY A 6 5.08 -1.88 -1.81
C GLY A 6 5.92 -2.41 -0.66
N GLU A 7 6.96 -1.67 -0.29
CA GLU A 7 7.90 -2.02 0.79
C GLU A 7 8.30 -0.77 1.58
N LEU A 8 8.90 -0.94 2.76
CA LEU A 8 9.64 0.14 3.41
C LEU A 8 10.81 0.64 2.54
N GLY A 9 11.29 1.85 2.80
CA GLY A 9 12.46 2.44 2.14
C GLY A 9 12.11 3.21 0.86
N GLY A 10 12.72 4.39 0.66
CA GLY A 10 12.42 5.26 -0.48
C GLY A 10 11.02 5.90 -0.44
N ASP A 11 10.65 6.59 -1.53
CA ASP A 11 9.48 7.49 -1.59
C ASP A 11 8.51 7.22 -2.76
N GLU A 12 8.72 6.14 -3.53
CA GLU A 12 7.95 5.85 -4.75
C GLU A 12 6.45 5.75 -4.51
N GLU A 13 6.01 5.16 -3.39
CA GLU A 13 4.59 5.05 -3.05
C GLU A 13 3.93 6.41 -2.80
N TYR A 14 4.69 7.44 -2.43
CA TYR A 14 4.15 8.80 -2.33
C TYR A 14 3.80 9.39 -3.70
N LYS A 15 4.45 8.96 -4.77
CA LYS A 15 4.04 9.35 -6.14
C LYS A 15 2.67 8.78 -6.50
N VAL A 16 2.35 7.59 -5.98
CA VAL A 16 1.02 6.96 -6.10
C VAL A 16 -0.01 7.71 -5.25
N VAL A 17 0.35 8.09 -4.02
CA VAL A 17 -0.48 8.95 -3.15
C VAL A 17 -0.86 10.25 -3.86
N GLU A 18 0.10 10.96 -4.44
CA GLU A 18 -0.18 12.20 -5.17
C GLU A 18 -1.02 11.93 -6.43
N ALA A 19 -0.78 10.82 -7.13
CA ALA A 19 -1.59 10.44 -8.29
C ALA A 19 -3.05 10.11 -7.96
N LEU A 20 -3.33 9.56 -6.77
CA LEU A 20 -4.68 9.34 -6.25
C LEU A 20 -5.36 10.67 -5.90
N LYS A 21 -4.66 11.55 -5.15
CA LYS A 21 -5.18 12.87 -4.75
C LYS A 21 -5.52 13.74 -5.96
N GLU A 22 -4.66 13.73 -6.98
CA GLU A 22 -4.86 14.47 -8.24
C GLU A 22 -5.84 13.79 -9.19
N LYS A 23 -6.42 12.64 -8.80
CA LYS A 23 -7.34 11.83 -9.63
C LYS A 23 -6.75 11.43 -10.98
N ARG A 24 -5.42 11.33 -11.10
CA ARG A 24 -4.74 10.71 -12.24
C ARG A 24 -4.93 9.19 -12.24
N LEU A 25 -5.02 8.60 -11.04
CA LEU A 25 -5.42 7.20 -10.84
C LEU A 25 -6.89 7.17 -10.41
N THR A 26 -7.77 6.65 -11.27
CA THR A 26 -9.22 6.65 -11.05
C THR A 26 -9.82 5.26 -10.83
N LYS A 27 -9.11 4.20 -11.21
CA LYS A 27 -9.53 2.82 -10.91
C LYS A 27 -9.28 2.54 -9.40
N PRO A 28 -10.14 1.78 -8.72
CA PRO A 28 -9.91 1.39 -7.32
C PRO A 28 -8.55 0.73 -7.14
N LEU A 29 -7.78 1.20 -6.15
CA LEU A 29 -6.47 0.68 -5.79
C LEU A 29 -6.54 -0.01 -4.42
N VAL A 30 -6.20 -1.30 -4.39
CA VAL A 30 -5.85 -2.00 -3.15
C VAL A 30 -4.34 -1.92 -2.97
N ALA A 31 -3.85 -1.49 -1.82
CA ALA A 31 -2.42 -1.28 -1.59
C ALA A 31 -1.97 -1.75 -0.21
N TRP A 32 -0.76 -2.31 -0.13
CA TRP A 32 -0.09 -2.64 1.12
C TRP A 32 1.43 -2.53 0.97
N CYS A 33 2.08 -1.83 1.89
CA CYS A 33 3.54 -1.81 2.01
C CYS A 33 3.97 -2.79 3.11
N ILE A 34 4.87 -3.72 2.77
CA ILE A 34 5.44 -4.70 3.72
C ILE A 34 6.60 -4.08 4.52
N GLY A 35 6.99 -4.73 5.62
CA GLY A 35 8.10 -4.27 6.46
C GLY A 35 7.70 -3.47 7.70
N THR A 36 6.44 -3.58 8.14
CA THR A 36 5.93 -2.92 9.36
C THR A 36 6.62 -3.40 10.64
N CYS A 37 7.29 -4.56 10.62
CA CYS A 37 8.10 -5.03 11.75
C CYS A 37 9.28 -4.11 12.08
N ALA A 38 9.77 -3.33 11.10
CA ALA A 38 10.87 -2.38 11.30
C ALA A 38 10.56 -1.33 12.38
N ASP A 39 9.28 -0.98 12.57
CA ASP A 39 8.85 0.00 13.59
C ASP A 39 9.11 -0.49 15.03
N TYR A 40 9.27 -1.80 15.21
CA TYR A 40 9.45 -2.43 16.53
C TYR A 40 10.90 -2.83 16.80
N ILE A 41 11.81 -2.58 15.85
CA ILE A 41 13.21 -2.98 15.97
C ILE A 41 14.06 -1.74 16.20
N THR A 42 14.85 -1.74 17.26
CA THR A 42 15.63 -0.57 17.71
C THR A 42 16.96 -0.42 16.97
N SER A 43 17.39 -1.44 16.22
CA SER A 43 18.61 -1.42 15.41
C SER A 43 18.25 -1.22 13.94
N GLU A 44 19.06 -0.43 13.22
CA GLU A 44 18.96 -0.33 11.76
C GLU A 44 19.14 -1.71 11.13
N ILE A 45 18.13 -2.17 10.40
CA ILE A 45 18.14 -3.44 9.68
C ILE A 45 18.05 -3.15 8.20
N GLN A 46 19.09 -3.57 7.48
CA GLN A 46 19.00 -3.79 6.05
C GLN A 46 18.24 -5.10 5.83
N PHE A 47 17.04 -5.01 5.25
CA PHE A 47 16.34 -6.21 4.77
C PHE A 47 17.00 -6.72 3.48
N GLY A 48 16.62 -7.93 3.05
CA GLY A 48 17.28 -8.63 1.94
C GLY A 48 17.30 -7.85 0.61
N HIS A 49 16.34 -6.96 0.37
CA HIS A 49 16.37 -6.05 -0.78
C HIS A 49 17.23 -4.82 -0.48
N ALA A 50 18.11 -4.43 -1.40
CA ALA A 50 19.03 -3.30 -1.21
C ALA A 50 18.30 -1.98 -0.88
N GLY A 51 17.10 -1.77 -1.41
CA GLY A 51 16.27 -0.59 -1.13
C GLY A 51 15.42 -0.67 0.14
N ALA A 52 15.35 -1.83 0.80
CA ALA A 52 14.53 -2.06 1.98
C ALA A 52 15.27 -1.66 3.26
N SER A 53 15.58 -0.36 3.34
CA SER A 53 16.10 0.31 4.53
C SER A 53 15.34 1.63 4.67
N ALA A 54 14.77 1.89 5.86
CA ALA A 54 14.10 3.14 6.14
C ALA A 54 15.05 4.07 6.89
N ASN A 55 15.50 5.13 6.21
CA ASN A 55 16.40 6.13 6.79
C ASN A 55 15.64 7.28 7.45
N ALA A 56 14.32 7.36 7.23
CA ALA A 56 13.43 8.36 7.79
C ALA A 56 12.07 7.74 8.17
N LYS A 57 11.32 8.38 9.09
CA LYS A 57 9.97 7.92 9.49
C LYS A 57 9.00 7.81 8.31
N SER A 58 9.12 8.69 7.32
CA SER A 58 8.32 8.66 6.08
C SER A 58 8.61 7.42 5.23
N GLU A 59 9.79 6.83 5.35
CA GLU A 59 10.15 5.63 4.58
C GLU A 59 9.63 4.34 5.23
N THR A 60 9.07 4.42 6.44
CA THR A 60 8.48 3.25 7.10
C THR A 60 7.25 2.74 6.34
N ALA A 61 7.08 1.42 6.31
CA ALA A 61 5.91 0.79 5.71
C ALA A 61 4.60 1.33 6.31
N SER A 62 4.57 1.56 7.62
CA SER A 62 3.41 2.10 8.33
C SER A 62 3.05 3.52 7.90
N ALA A 63 4.04 4.40 7.72
CA ALA A 63 3.80 5.76 7.23
C ALA A 63 3.26 5.76 5.79
N LYS A 64 3.83 4.90 4.92
CA LYS A 64 3.35 4.74 3.53
C LYS A 64 1.92 4.18 3.48
N ASN A 65 1.62 3.14 4.27
CA ASN A 65 0.28 2.56 4.37
C ASN A 65 -0.76 3.59 4.84
N LEU A 66 -0.42 4.42 5.83
CA LEU A 66 -1.30 5.49 6.28
C LEU A 66 -1.56 6.52 5.17
N ALA A 67 -0.51 6.98 4.50
CA ALA A 67 -0.63 7.97 3.42
C ALA A 67 -1.47 7.44 2.24
N LEU A 68 -1.30 6.18 1.86
CA LEU A 68 -2.11 5.52 0.82
C LEU A 68 -3.58 5.44 1.22
N LYS A 69 -3.86 5.11 2.49
CA LYS A 69 -5.23 5.04 3.02
C LYS A 69 -5.90 6.41 3.01
N GLU A 70 -5.19 7.45 3.46
CA GLU A 70 -5.69 8.84 3.45
C GLU A 70 -5.93 9.36 2.03
N ALA A 71 -5.17 8.89 1.04
CA ALA A 71 -5.37 9.20 -0.37
C ALA A 71 -6.54 8.45 -1.03
N GLY A 72 -7.21 7.54 -0.32
CA GLY A 72 -8.36 6.80 -0.80
C GLY A 72 -8.06 5.41 -1.38
N ALA A 73 -6.85 4.88 -1.18
CA ALA A 73 -6.58 3.47 -1.45
C ALA A 73 -7.25 2.56 -0.39
N TYR A 74 -7.61 1.36 -0.80
CA TYR A 74 -8.06 0.30 0.10
C TYR A 74 -6.82 -0.37 0.70
N VAL A 75 -6.56 -0.08 1.98
CA VAL A 75 -5.37 -0.58 2.70
C VAL A 75 -5.82 -1.53 3.81
N PRO A 76 -5.41 -2.81 3.78
CA PRO A 76 -5.74 -3.78 4.81
C PRO A 76 -4.97 -3.47 6.11
N ARG A 77 -5.27 -4.20 7.20
CA ARG A 77 -4.57 -4.03 8.48
C ARG A 77 -3.22 -4.75 8.52
N SER A 78 -3.07 -5.79 7.71
CA SER A 78 -1.87 -6.61 7.60
C SER A 78 -1.81 -7.28 6.22
N PHE A 79 -0.69 -7.91 5.90
CA PHE A 79 -0.56 -8.69 4.67
C PHE A 79 -1.54 -9.87 4.61
N ASP A 80 -1.84 -10.52 5.73
CA ASP A 80 -2.78 -11.65 5.79
C ASP A 80 -4.21 -11.24 5.40
N ASP A 81 -4.56 -9.98 5.65
CA ASP A 81 -5.86 -9.39 5.28
C ASP A 81 -5.92 -8.95 3.80
N LEU A 82 -4.81 -8.95 3.05
CA LEU A 82 -4.73 -8.43 1.68
C LEU A 82 -5.68 -9.17 0.72
N GLY A 83 -5.72 -10.51 0.80
CA GLY A 83 -6.60 -11.32 -0.04
C GLY A 83 -8.09 -11.00 0.20
N ASN A 84 -8.45 -10.76 1.46
CA ASN A 84 -9.83 -10.40 1.84
C ASN A 84 -10.21 -9.02 1.29
N GLU A 85 -9.31 -8.02 1.37
CA GLU A 85 -9.59 -6.69 0.85
C GLU A 85 -9.69 -6.69 -0.69
N ILE A 86 -8.85 -7.48 -1.39
CA ILE A 86 -8.95 -7.70 -2.84
C ILE A 86 -10.32 -8.29 -3.20
N ALA A 87 -10.73 -9.37 -2.52
CA ALA A 87 -12.01 -10.03 -2.79
C ALA A 87 -13.20 -9.10 -2.56
N LYS A 88 -13.15 -8.29 -1.51
CA LYS A 88 -14.15 -7.28 -1.17
C LYS A 88 -14.28 -6.21 -2.25
N VAL A 89 -13.17 -5.61 -2.70
CA VAL A 89 -13.19 -4.57 -3.76
C VAL A 89 -13.64 -5.17 -5.10
N LYS A 90 -13.21 -6.39 -5.43
CA LYS A 90 -13.68 -7.11 -6.61
C LYS A 90 -15.19 -7.33 -6.56
N PHE A 91 -15.70 -7.82 -5.42
CA PHE A 91 -17.13 -8.01 -5.23
C PHE A 91 -17.91 -6.71 -5.41
N GLN A 92 -17.45 -5.60 -4.81
CA GLN A 92 -18.06 -4.29 -5.00
C GLN A 92 -18.12 -3.88 -6.48
N LEU A 93 -17.05 -4.06 -7.23
CA LEU A 93 -17.01 -3.76 -8.67
C LEU A 93 -18.00 -4.61 -9.48
N SER A 94 -18.18 -5.88 -9.13
CA SER A 94 -19.16 -6.76 -9.79
C SER A 94 -20.59 -6.25 -9.63
N LEU A 95 -20.93 -5.63 -8.48
CA LEU A 95 -22.25 -5.02 -8.26
C LEU A 95 -22.51 -3.81 -9.16
N PHE A 96 -21.45 -3.16 -9.66
CA PHE A 96 -21.53 -2.06 -10.62
C PHE A 96 -21.46 -2.52 -12.08
N GLY A 97 -21.56 -3.84 -12.35
CA GLY A 97 -21.56 -4.40 -13.70
C GLY A 97 -20.18 -4.68 -14.29
N TYR A 98 -19.12 -4.63 -13.47
CA TYR A 98 -17.76 -5.01 -13.87
C TYR A 98 -17.43 -6.45 -13.45
N SER A 99 -18.17 -7.42 -13.98
CA SER A 99 -18.07 -8.84 -13.58
C SER A 99 -16.80 -9.56 -14.04
N ASP A 100 -16.16 -9.08 -15.10
CA ASP A 100 -15.02 -9.75 -15.76
C ASP A 100 -13.64 -9.31 -15.21
N ILE A 101 -13.63 -8.51 -14.13
CA ILE A 101 -12.42 -8.00 -13.44
C ILE A 101 -12.25 -8.76 -12.13
#